data_AF-A0A9X6BMD8-F1
#
_entry.id   AF-A0A9X6BMD8-F1
#
_cell.length_a   1.000
_cell.length_b   1.000
_cell.length_c   1.000
_cell.angle_alpha   90.00
_cell.angle_beta   90.00
_cell.angle_gamma   90.00
#
_symmetry.space_group_name_H-M   'P 1'
#
loop_
_entity.id
_entity.type
_entity.pdbx_description
1 polymer ?
#
loop_
_entity_poly.entity_id
_entity_poly.type
_entity_poly.pdbx_seq_one_letter_code
_entity_poly.pdbx_strand_id
1 'polypeptide(L)'
;MSTTSLLSTLWTVLRKELRDISRDRRTLALALLLSPLLYPILILGMGALSESRVRTQIDKPLDIPTLGRSNAPNLVRFLAAQGLNAVDAPADLTAAIRNQDVDVALRISDSYAEDWREGRPALVEIIKDSTRREADVPSMRLQAALTAYSQQVGALRLLARGIDAQVSRPLEVAAQDLATAEAKRGQMMAMLLPVLLVITSFLGGASLILDATAGERERQSLEPLLATPAPRSAIVSGKIAAACVIGMVSLLLTLLAFKLSAQLSTSNLGRQLNVGFVPMLQMLFILVPMLFVGTSLLTYLAAAAKSMKEAQAHMTWLLLLPMLPGYALMAYPLKTQLWHFAVPFLAQNQMLLKVIRHETINLQTWAVYLLAGFGVAALLWYAAVRRYHQERLAISG
;
A
#
# COMPACT_ATOMS: atom_id res chain seq x y z
N MET A 1 -5.10 -15.33 53.77
CA MET A 1 -5.64 -14.88 52.46
C MET A 1 -4.50 -14.23 51.69
N SER A 2 -3.82 -14.98 50.83
CA SER A 2 -2.72 -14.43 50.03
C SER A 2 -3.32 -13.51 48.97
N THR A 3 -3.04 -12.22 49.09
CA THR A 3 -3.23 -11.26 48.00
C THR A 3 -2.28 -11.67 46.87
N THR A 4 -2.74 -12.53 45.96
CA THR A 4 -2.07 -12.73 44.69
C THR A 4 -1.92 -11.35 44.06
N SER A 5 -0.69 -10.87 43.95
CA SER A 5 -0.42 -9.55 43.39
C SER A 5 -1.02 -9.49 41.98
N LEU A 6 -1.65 -8.37 41.62
CA LEU A 6 -2.21 -8.13 40.28
C LEU A 6 -1.25 -8.56 39.16
N LEU A 7 0.05 -8.31 39.37
CA LEU A 7 1.12 -8.66 38.45
C LEU A 7 1.31 -10.18 38.31
N SER A 8 1.27 -10.93 39.41
CA SER A 8 1.41 -12.41 39.39
C SER A 8 0.26 -13.08 38.64
N THR A 9 -0.97 -12.59 38.83
CA THR A 9 -2.14 -13.09 38.12
C THR A 9 -2.07 -12.75 36.64
N LEU A 10 -1.72 -11.50 36.30
CA LEU A 10 -1.55 -11.05 34.91
C LEU A 10 -0.53 -11.93 34.17
N TRP A 11 0.63 -12.15 34.79
CA TRP A 11 1.70 -12.97 34.22
C TRP A 11 1.30 -14.44 34.05
N THR A 12 0.52 -14.97 35.00
CA THR A 12 0.00 -16.34 34.91
C THR A 12 -0.97 -16.49 33.74
N VAL A 13 -1.90 -15.55 33.59
CA VAL A 13 -2.85 -15.53 32.46
C VAL A 13 -2.10 -15.35 31.15
N LEU A 14 -1.16 -14.41 31.07
CA LEU A 14 -0.31 -14.21 29.90
C LEU A 14 0.36 -15.51 29.45
N ARG A 15 1.03 -16.21 30.38
CA ARG A 15 1.71 -17.48 30.08
C ARG A 15 0.73 -18.58 29.67
N LYS A 16 -0.47 -18.61 30.24
CA LYS A 16 -1.53 -19.54 29.85
C LYS A 16 -1.95 -19.28 28.40
N GLU A 17 -2.33 -18.06 28.06
CA GLU A 17 -2.80 -17.72 26.71
C GLU A 17 -1.72 -17.95 25.64
N LEU A 18 -0.46 -17.57 25.93
CA LEU A 18 0.66 -17.83 25.03
C LEU A 18 0.94 -19.34 24.85
N ARG A 19 0.76 -20.14 25.91
CA ARG A 19 0.92 -21.59 25.82
C ARG A 19 -0.21 -22.22 25.03
N ASP A 20 -1.44 -21.77 25.21
CA ASP A 20 -2.60 -22.33 24.52
C ASP A 20 -2.54 -22.04 23.02
N ILE A 21 -2.24 -20.81 22.61
CA ILE A 21 -2.06 -20.49 21.18
C ILE A 21 -0.86 -21.22 20.57
N SER A 22 0.22 -21.47 21.34
CA SER A 22 1.37 -22.22 20.85
C SER A 22 1.08 -23.70 20.58
N ARG A 23 0.06 -24.27 21.25
CA ARG A 23 -0.39 -25.64 21.05
C ARG A 23 -1.26 -25.77 19.80
N ASP A 24 -2.02 -24.74 19.46
CA ASP A 24 -2.73 -24.66 18.19
C ASP A 24 -1.79 -24.21 17.05
N ARG A 25 -0.97 -25.16 16.59
CA ARG A 25 0.01 -24.94 15.52
C ARG A 25 -0.64 -24.42 14.23
N ARG A 26 -1.88 -24.80 13.95
CA ARG A 26 -2.59 -24.38 12.74
C ARG A 26 -2.94 -22.91 12.84
N THR A 27 -3.57 -22.50 13.94
CA THR A 27 -3.94 -21.08 14.16
C THR A 27 -2.69 -20.21 14.24
N LEU A 28 -1.64 -20.68 14.92
CA LEU A 28 -0.36 -19.97 15.01
C LEU A 28 0.31 -19.84 13.63
N ALA A 29 0.34 -20.89 12.81
CA ALA A 29 0.89 -20.81 11.45
C ALA A 29 0.07 -19.88 10.54
N LEU A 30 -1.25 -19.93 10.60
CA LEU A 30 -2.10 -19.02 9.82
C LEU A 30 -1.93 -17.55 10.25
N ALA A 31 -1.88 -17.31 11.56
CA ALA A 31 -1.73 -15.97 12.12
C ALA A 31 -0.34 -15.38 11.89
N LEU A 32 0.74 -16.16 12.08
CA LEU A 32 2.12 -15.66 12.07
C LEU A 32 2.87 -15.87 10.75
N LEU A 33 2.50 -16.86 9.94
CA LEU A 33 3.20 -17.13 8.67
C LEU A 33 2.36 -16.69 7.48
N LEU A 34 1.11 -17.15 7.37
CA LEU A 34 0.33 -16.88 6.17
C LEU A 34 -0.05 -15.41 6.06
N SER A 35 -0.63 -14.82 7.11
CA SER A 35 -1.10 -13.43 7.06
C SER A 35 0.01 -12.40 6.83
N PRO A 36 1.20 -12.51 7.47
CA PRO A 36 2.28 -11.55 7.27
C PRO A 36 3.02 -11.70 5.93
N LEU A 37 3.07 -12.92 5.38
CA LEU A 37 3.86 -13.25 4.20
C LEU A 37 3.07 -13.07 2.90
N LEU A 38 1.75 -13.25 2.94
CA LEU A 38 0.87 -13.16 1.76
C LEU A 38 1.03 -11.82 1.04
N TYR A 39 0.93 -10.70 1.76
CA TYR A 39 0.94 -9.37 1.14
C TYR A 39 2.30 -8.99 0.51
N PRO A 40 3.46 -9.17 1.18
CA PRO A 40 4.77 -8.97 0.55
C PRO A 40 4.93 -9.79 -0.73
N ILE A 41 4.56 -11.08 -0.70
CA ILE A 41 4.66 -11.97 -1.86
C ILE A 41 3.77 -11.46 -3.00
N LEU A 42 2.51 -11.10 -2.73
CA LEU A 42 1.59 -10.60 -3.75
C LEU A 42 2.08 -9.30 -4.37
N ILE A 43 2.48 -8.32 -3.56
CA ILE A 43 2.93 -7.01 -4.06
C ILE A 43 4.18 -7.15 -4.92
N LEU A 44 5.17 -7.91 -4.46
CA LEU A 44 6.43 -8.08 -5.19
C LEU A 44 6.27 -9.01 -6.40
N GLY A 45 5.44 -10.04 -6.29
CA GLY A 45 5.09 -10.91 -7.41
C GLY A 45 4.38 -10.13 -8.52
N MET A 46 3.37 -9.34 -8.17
CA MET A 46 2.68 -8.46 -9.13
C MET A 46 3.61 -7.39 -9.70
N GLY A 47 4.50 -6.80 -8.89
CA GLY A 47 5.49 -5.83 -9.36
C GLY A 47 6.49 -6.43 -10.34
N ALA A 48 7.01 -7.62 -10.05
CA ALA A 48 7.92 -8.33 -10.95
C ALA A 48 7.24 -8.71 -12.27
N LEU A 49 5.97 -9.17 -12.21
CA LEU A 49 5.16 -9.44 -13.40
C LEU A 49 4.87 -8.16 -14.20
N SER A 50 4.61 -7.04 -13.54
CA SER A 50 4.38 -5.76 -14.20
C SER A 50 5.65 -5.25 -14.88
N GLU A 51 6.81 -5.34 -14.22
CA GLU A 51 8.07 -4.88 -14.78
C GLU A 51 8.53 -5.76 -15.95
N SER A 52 8.34 -7.09 -15.85
CA SER A 52 8.69 -7.99 -16.95
C SER A 52 7.84 -7.71 -18.19
N ARG A 53 6.54 -7.40 -18.02
CA ARG A 53 5.67 -6.92 -19.11
C ARG A 53 6.18 -5.61 -19.73
N VAL A 54 6.53 -4.63 -18.91
CA VAL A 54 7.04 -3.34 -19.43
C VAL A 54 8.35 -3.51 -20.18
N ARG A 55 9.31 -4.28 -19.64
CA ARG A 55 10.59 -4.55 -20.33
C ARG A 55 10.35 -5.27 -21.65
N THR A 56 9.55 -6.32 -21.67
CA THR A 56 9.25 -7.05 -22.91
C THR A 56 8.55 -6.20 -23.97
N GLN A 57 7.74 -5.22 -23.57
CA GLN A 57 7.08 -4.28 -24.49
C GLN A 57 7.99 -3.15 -24.97
N ILE A 58 9.02 -2.77 -24.20
CA ILE A 58 9.98 -1.73 -24.59
C ILE A 58 11.10 -2.31 -25.46
N ASP A 59 11.63 -3.47 -25.10
CA ASP A 59 12.80 -4.08 -25.75
C ASP A 59 12.46 -4.70 -27.12
N LYS A 60 11.18 -4.95 -27.39
CA LYS A 60 10.73 -5.49 -28.68
C LYS A 60 10.38 -4.38 -29.68
N PRO A 61 10.69 -4.58 -30.97
CA PRO A 61 10.12 -3.78 -32.04
C PRO A 61 8.58 -3.82 -31.92
N LEU A 62 7.96 -2.65 -32.01
CA LEU A 62 6.52 -2.52 -31.96
C LEU A 62 6.00 -2.36 -33.38
N ASP A 63 5.16 -3.29 -33.80
CA ASP A 63 4.47 -3.22 -35.08
C ASP A 63 3.19 -2.40 -34.91
N ILE A 64 3.07 -1.32 -35.67
CA ILE A 64 1.99 -0.35 -35.58
C ILE A 64 1.20 -0.37 -36.89
N PRO A 65 -0.04 -0.87 -36.87
CA PRO A 65 -0.97 -0.73 -37.99
C PRO A 65 -1.11 0.75 -38.38
N THR A 66 -0.70 1.07 -39.60
CA THR A 66 -0.60 2.45 -40.08
C THR A 66 -1.44 2.65 -41.33
N LEU A 67 -2.43 3.52 -41.25
CA LEU A 67 -3.20 4.01 -42.39
C LEU A 67 -2.44 5.17 -43.06
N GLY A 68 -2.35 5.17 -44.39
CA GLY A 68 -1.69 6.23 -45.14
C GLY A 68 -0.15 6.16 -45.10
N ARG A 69 0.44 4.97 -44.95
CA ARG A 69 1.90 4.76 -44.91
C ARG A 69 2.65 5.39 -46.10
N SER A 70 2.06 5.35 -47.29
CA SER A 70 2.59 5.95 -48.52
C SER A 70 2.69 7.47 -48.47
N ASN A 71 1.85 8.12 -47.65
CA ASN A 71 1.73 9.58 -47.61
C ASN A 71 2.91 10.24 -46.88
N ALA A 72 3.62 9.49 -46.03
CA ALA A 72 4.69 10.00 -45.16
C ALA A 72 5.91 9.06 -45.06
N PRO A 73 6.64 8.79 -46.16
CA PRO A 73 7.77 7.83 -46.16
C PRO A 73 8.90 8.24 -45.19
N ASN A 74 9.15 9.54 -45.03
CA ASN A 74 10.18 10.04 -44.12
C ASN A 74 9.83 9.83 -42.65
N LEU A 75 8.56 10.03 -42.28
CA LEU A 75 8.05 9.78 -40.94
C LEU A 75 8.13 8.29 -40.61
N VAL A 76 7.68 7.44 -41.54
CA VAL A 76 7.72 5.98 -41.37
C VAL A 76 9.15 5.48 -41.16
N ARG A 77 10.12 6.00 -41.92
CA ARG A 77 11.54 5.66 -41.73
C ARG A 77 12.08 6.11 -40.38
N PHE A 78 11.68 7.30 -39.91
CA PHE A 78 12.07 7.80 -38.59
C PHE A 78 11.51 6.92 -37.46
N LEU A 79 10.23 6.55 -37.55
CA LEU A 79 9.59 5.64 -36.60
C LEU A 79 10.29 4.27 -36.57
N ALA A 80 10.62 3.71 -37.74
CA ALA A 80 11.33 2.44 -37.83
C ALA A 80 12.72 2.49 -37.17
N ALA A 81 13.44 3.62 -37.29
CA ALA A 81 14.73 3.81 -36.62
C ALA A 81 14.63 3.82 -35.08
N GLN A 82 13.44 4.08 -34.52
CA GLN A 82 13.14 4.00 -33.09
C GLN A 82 12.51 2.64 -32.68
N GLY A 83 12.53 1.65 -33.58
CA GLY A 83 11.93 0.33 -33.34
C GLY A 83 10.40 0.34 -33.39
N LEU A 84 9.79 1.33 -34.06
CA LEU A 84 8.35 1.41 -34.31
C LEU A 84 8.09 1.14 -35.80
N ASN A 85 7.76 -0.11 -36.12
CA ASN A 85 7.58 -0.53 -37.51
C ASN A 85 6.15 -0.24 -37.97
N ALA A 86 5.99 0.51 -39.06
CA ALA A 86 4.69 0.66 -39.68
C ALA A 86 4.31 -0.62 -40.45
N VAL A 87 3.18 -1.23 -40.09
CA VAL A 87 2.59 -2.41 -40.76
C VAL A 87 1.26 -2.01 -41.39
N ASP A 88 0.83 -2.73 -42.41
CA ASP A 88 -0.44 -2.46 -43.08
C ASP A 88 -1.62 -2.60 -42.11
N ALA A 89 -2.50 -1.62 -42.14
CA ALA A 89 -3.67 -1.61 -41.29
C ALA A 89 -4.69 -2.68 -41.75
N PRO A 90 -5.34 -3.41 -40.82
CA PRO A 90 -6.47 -4.28 -41.15
C PRO A 90 -7.58 -3.52 -41.86
N ALA A 91 -8.35 -4.23 -42.71
CA ALA A 91 -9.47 -3.65 -43.46
C ALA A 91 -10.51 -2.95 -42.54
N ASP A 92 -10.74 -3.49 -41.34
CA ASP A 92 -11.51 -2.83 -40.29
C ASP A 92 -10.65 -2.61 -39.03
N LEU A 93 -9.93 -1.49 -39.02
CA LEU A 93 -9.09 -1.08 -37.91
C LEU A 93 -9.89 -0.83 -36.61
N THR A 94 -11.13 -0.37 -36.74
CA THR A 94 -11.96 -0.05 -35.57
C THR A 94 -12.43 -1.32 -34.89
N ALA A 95 -12.84 -2.32 -35.67
CA ALA A 95 -13.16 -3.65 -35.15
C ALA A 95 -11.90 -4.32 -34.58
N ALA A 96 -10.74 -4.23 -35.23
CA ALA A 96 -9.50 -4.82 -34.73
C ALA A 96 -9.07 -4.27 -33.36
N ILE A 97 -9.17 -2.94 -33.15
CA ILE A 97 -8.90 -2.32 -31.84
C ILE A 97 -9.96 -2.73 -30.81
N ARG A 98 -11.24 -2.80 -31.21
CA ARG A 98 -12.32 -3.22 -30.31
C ARG A 98 -12.21 -4.70 -29.91
N ASN A 99 -11.76 -5.55 -30.83
CA ASN A 99 -11.57 -6.99 -30.64
C ASN A 99 -10.25 -7.33 -29.93
N GLN A 100 -9.40 -6.33 -29.66
CA GLN A 100 -8.09 -6.47 -28.99
C GLN A 100 -7.04 -7.19 -29.83
N ASP A 101 -7.19 -7.18 -31.16
CA ASP A 101 -6.18 -7.69 -32.08
C ASP A 101 -5.04 -6.66 -32.27
N VAL A 102 -5.32 -5.38 -32.01
CA VAL A 102 -4.40 -4.24 -32.15
C VAL A 102 -4.54 -3.30 -30.96
N ASP A 103 -3.44 -3.04 -30.25
CA ASP A 103 -3.43 -2.14 -29.09
C ASP A 103 -3.48 -0.65 -29.48
N VAL A 104 -2.71 -0.26 -30.50
CA VAL A 104 -2.58 1.13 -30.97
C VAL A 104 -2.38 1.14 -32.48
N ALA A 105 -2.98 2.13 -33.14
CA ALA A 105 -2.80 2.36 -34.56
C ALA A 105 -2.48 3.83 -34.86
N LEU A 106 -1.87 4.04 -36.03
CA LEU A 106 -1.50 5.36 -36.53
C LEU A 106 -2.31 5.68 -37.78
N ARG A 107 -2.98 6.83 -37.81
CA ARG A 107 -3.61 7.35 -39.03
C ARG A 107 -2.87 8.58 -39.51
N ILE A 108 -2.39 8.53 -40.75
CA ILE A 108 -1.75 9.64 -41.44
C ILE A 108 -2.77 10.19 -42.42
N SER A 109 -3.07 11.50 -42.34
CA SER A 109 -4.01 12.15 -43.25
C SER A 109 -3.57 12.03 -44.71
N ASP A 110 -4.53 11.96 -45.64
CA ASP A 110 -4.25 12.00 -47.08
C ASP A 110 -3.64 13.34 -47.51
N SER A 111 -3.98 14.44 -46.81
CA SER A 111 -3.40 15.77 -47.02
C SER A 111 -1.96 15.90 -46.51
N TYR A 112 -1.42 14.88 -45.81
CA TYR A 112 -0.12 14.98 -45.13
C TYR A 112 0.98 15.47 -46.06
N ALA A 113 1.09 14.91 -47.26
CA ALA A 113 2.17 15.24 -48.18
C ALA A 113 2.09 16.68 -48.70
N GLU A 114 0.88 17.23 -48.84
CA GLU A 114 0.64 18.61 -49.26
C GLU A 114 0.96 19.58 -48.11
N ASP A 115 0.33 19.38 -46.96
CA ASP A 115 0.54 20.18 -45.75
C ASP A 115 2.02 20.21 -45.35
N TRP A 116 2.69 19.06 -45.46
CA TRP A 116 4.10 18.94 -45.16
C TRP A 116 5.00 19.79 -46.07
N ARG A 117 4.71 19.82 -47.37
CA ARG A 117 5.48 20.58 -48.37
C ARG A 117 5.25 22.09 -48.24
N GLU A 118 4.02 22.48 -47.95
CA GLU A 118 3.65 23.89 -47.72
C GLU A 118 4.15 24.44 -46.36
N GLY A 119 4.70 23.57 -45.51
CA GLY A 119 5.18 23.95 -44.19
C GLY A 119 4.06 24.10 -43.15
N ARG A 120 2.84 23.66 -43.48
CA ARG A 120 1.72 23.56 -42.53
C ARG A 120 1.91 22.35 -41.59
N PRO A 121 1.25 22.33 -40.41
CA PRO A 121 1.18 21.14 -39.57
C PRO A 121 0.38 20.05 -40.29
N ALA A 122 1.01 18.90 -40.53
CA ALA A 122 0.34 17.75 -41.15
C ALA A 122 -0.33 16.89 -40.08
N LEU A 123 -1.62 16.57 -40.26
CA LEU A 123 -2.42 15.83 -39.28
C LEU A 123 -1.99 14.35 -39.21
N VAL A 124 -1.73 13.89 -37.99
CA VAL A 124 -1.44 12.49 -37.65
C VAL A 124 -2.20 12.14 -36.37
N GLU A 125 -2.94 11.04 -36.37
CA GLU A 125 -3.79 10.62 -35.25
C GLU A 125 -3.31 9.30 -34.66
N ILE A 126 -3.29 9.23 -33.33
CA ILE A 126 -3.06 8.00 -32.58
C ILE A 126 -4.43 7.44 -32.20
N ILE A 127 -4.78 6.27 -32.72
CA ILE A 127 -6.04 5.59 -32.43
C ILE A 127 -5.78 4.54 -31.37
N LYS A 128 -6.48 4.65 -30.23
CA LYS A 128 -6.41 3.70 -29.13
C LYS A 128 -7.73 3.65 -28.35
N ASP A 129 -7.95 2.55 -27.64
CA ASP A 129 -8.98 2.47 -26.60
C ASP A 129 -8.38 2.92 -25.25
N SER A 130 -8.77 4.10 -24.77
CA SER A 130 -8.27 4.66 -23.51
C SER A 130 -8.64 3.87 -22.26
N THR A 131 -9.58 2.92 -22.34
CA THR A 131 -9.93 2.04 -21.22
C THR A 131 -8.96 0.87 -21.08
N ARG A 132 -8.06 0.67 -22.06
CA ARG A 132 -7.14 -0.47 -22.14
C ARG A 132 -5.74 -0.09 -21.68
N ARG A 133 -5.29 -0.74 -20.60
CA ARG A 133 -3.92 -0.56 -20.09
C ARG A 133 -2.84 -1.10 -21.02
N GLU A 134 -3.17 -2.06 -21.89
CA GLU A 134 -2.22 -2.64 -22.86
C GLU A 134 -1.78 -1.62 -23.92
N ALA A 135 -2.64 -0.65 -24.26
CA ALA A 135 -2.35 0.43 -25.19
C ALA A 135 -1.51 1.58 -24.60
N ASP A 136 -1.34 1.64 -23.28
CA ASP A 136 -0.66 2.77 -22.62
C ASP A 136 0.81 2.87 -23.02
N VAL A 137 1.57 1.77 -22.93
CA VAL A 137 3.00 1.76 -23.26
C VAL A 137 3.24 1.99 -24.77
N PRO A 138 2.57 1.27 -25.69
CA PRO A 138 2.64 1.55 -27.13
C PRO A 138 2.30 2.99 -27.49
N SER A 139 1.23 3.54 -26.92
CA SER A 139 0.81 4.91 -27.23
C SER A 139 1.78 5.97 -26.71
N MET A 140 2.36 5.78 -25.51
CA MET A 140 3.41 6.65 -25.00
C MET A 140 4.66 6.63 -25.89
N ARG A 141 5.10 5.44 -26.33
CA ARG A 141 6.25 5.30 -27.24
C ARG A 141 6.01 6.03 -28.56
N LEU A 142 4.84 5.82 -29.17
CA LEU A 142 4.45 6.47 -30.43
C LEU A 142 4.34 7.99 -30.28
N GLN A 143 3.70 8.48 -29.21
CA GLN A 143 3.57 9.92 -28.96
C GLN A 143 4.93 10.60 -28.74
N ALA A 144 5.84 9.95 -27.99
CA ALA A 144 7.20 10.45 -27.80
C ALA A 144 7.97 10.53 -29.12
N ALA A 145 7.88 9.49 -29.96
CA ALA A 145 8.51 9.46 -31.28
C ALA A 145 7.99 10.56 -32.22
N LEU A 146 6.66 10.72 -32.30
CA LEU A 146 6.02 11.76 -33.11
C LEU A 146 6.40 13.17 -32.63
N THR A 147 6.47 13.37 -31.32
CA THR A 147 6.88 14.65 -30.72
C THR A 147 8.35 14.96 -31.06
N ALA A 148 9.23 13.97 -30.95
CA ALA A 148 10.65 14.12 -31.31
C ALA A 148 10.82 14.46 -32.80
N TYR A 149 10.08 13.78 -33.68
CA TYR A 149 10.08 14.07 -35.12
C TYR A 149 9.60 15.49 -35.43
N SER A 150 8.47 15.90 -34.82
CA SER A 150 7.90 17.25 -34.98
C SER A 150 8.89 18.34 -34.55
N GLN A 151 9.57 18.13 -33.42
CA GLN A 151 10.59 19.06 -32.92
C GLN A 151 11.81 19.14 -33.85
N GLN A 152 12.30 18.00 -34.35
CA GLN A 152 13.44 17.95 -35.26
C GLN A 152 13.14 18.67 -36.57
N VAL A 153 12.00 18.38 -37.20
CA VAL A 153 11.63 19.02 -38.46
C VAL A 153 11.28 20.49 -38.27
N GLY A 154 10.60 20.85 -37.17
CA GLY A 154 10.34 22.25 -36.83
C GLY A 154 11.62 23.07 -36.77
N ALA A 155 12.66 22.56 -36.10
CA ALA A 155 13.96 23.21 -36.04
C ALA A 155 14.61 23.37 -37.44
N LEU A 156 14.60 22.31 -38.26
CA LEU A 156 15.13 22.38 -39.63
C LEU A 156 14.37 23.39 -40.51
N ARG A 157 13.05 23.50 -40.35
CA ARG A 157 12.19 24.44 -41.07
C ARG A 157 12.47 25.90 -40.68
N LEU A 158 12.84 26.17 -39.43
CA LEU A 158 13.22 27.50 -38.96
C LEU A 158 14.61 27.87 -39.50
N LEU A 159 15.58 26.96 -39.36
CA LEU A 159 16.95 27.16 -39.87
C LEU A 159 16.97 27.41 -41.37
N ALA A 160 16.19 26.67 -42.15
CA ALA A 160 16.08 26.86 -43.60
C ALA A 160 15.50 28.24 -44.00
N ARG A 161 14.81 28.93 -43.09
CA ARG A 161 14.28 30.28 -43.26
C ARG A 161 15.18 31.36 -42.65
N GLY A 162 16.38 30.99 -42.18
CA GLY A 162 17.29 31.90 -41.48
C GLY A 162 16.81 32.32 -40.10
N ILE A 163 15.83 31.60 -39.53
CA ILE A 163 15.31 31.85 -38.19
C ILE A 163 16.02 30.91 -37.24
N ASP A 164 16.58 31.45 -36.16
CA ASP A 164 17.16 30.65 -35.09
C ASP A 164 16.07 29.75 -34.47
N ALA A 165 16.32 28.44 -34.38
CA ALA A 165 15.38 27.49 -33.82
C ALA A 165 15.05 27.77 -32.34
N GLN A 166 15.94 28.44 -31.60
CA GLN A 166 15.73 28.85 -30.21
C GLN A 166 14.57 29.84 -30.05
N VAL A 167 14.19 30.57 -31.09
CA VAL A 167 13.01 31.46 -31.06
C VAL A 167 11.72 30.69 -30.76
N SER A 168 11.65 29.41 -31.17
CA SER A 168 10.52 28.52 -30.86
C SER A 168 10.58 27.89 -29.46
N ARG A 169 11.70 28.05 -28.74
CA ARG A 169 11.93 27.53 -27.39
C ARG A 169 12.47 28.64 -26.48
N PRO A 170 11.66 29.67 -26.19
CA PRO A 170 12.11 30.83 -25.40
C PRO A 170 12.40 30.50 -23.92
N LEU A 171 11.98 29.33 -23.43
CA LEU A 171 12.21 28.89 -22.07
C LEU A 171 13.01 27.58 -22.06
N GLU A 172 14.17 27.62 -21.39
CA GLU A 172 14.89 26.43 -20.99
C GLU A 172 14.45 26.04 -19.58
N VAL A 173 13.43 25.18 -19.51
CA VAL A 173 12.89 24.72 -18.22
C VAL A 173 13.83 23.67 -17.62
N ALA A 174 14.63 24.09 -16.65
CA ALA A 174 15.42 23.19 -15.82
C ALA A 174 14.67 22.88 -14.51
N ALA A 175 14.44 21.60 -14.23
CA ALA A 175 13.88 21.15 -12.96
C ALA A 175 15.01 20.73 -12.01
N GLN A 176 15.14 21.43 -10.88
CA GLN A 176 16.03 21.02 -9.80
C GLN A 176 15.26 20.16 -8.80
N ASP A 177 15.57 18.88 -8.75
CA ASP A 177 14.96 17.95 -7.81
C ASP A 177 15.71 17.95 -6.47
N LEU A 178 15.05 18.43 -5.42
CA LEU A 178 15.59 18.51 -4.06
C LEU A 178 15.38 17.21 -3.26
N ALA A 179 14.70 16.20 -3.82
CA ALA A 179 14.46 14.95 -3.13
C ALA A 179 15.73 14.11 -3.01
N THR A 180 16.02 13.63 -1.81
CA THR A 180 17.09 12.67 -1.58
C THR A 180 16.81 11.37 -2.33
N ALA A 181 17.86 10.62 -2.68
CA ALA A 181 17.71 9.33 -3.35
C ALA A 181 16.87 8.35 -2.53
N GLU A 182 16.97 8.42 -1.21
CA GLU A 182 16.21 7.65 -0.24
C GLU A 182 14.73 8.04 -0.25
N ALA A 183 14.41 9.34 -0.26
CA ALA A 183 13.03 9.82 -0.31
C ALA A 183 12.34 9.42 -1.63
N LYS A 184 13.07 9.42 -2.75
CA LYS A 184 12.57 8.93 -4.05
C LYS A 184 12.25 7.44 -4.02
N ARG A 185 13.14 6.62 -3.45
CA ARG A 185 12.89 5.17 -3.27
C ARG A 185 11.68 4.94 -2.35
N GLY A 186 11.53 5.76 -1.31
CA GLY A 186 10.42 5.70 -0.36
C GLY A 186 9.07 6.17 -0.91
N GLN A 187 9.01 6.85 -2.06
CA GLN A 187 7.75 7.43 -2.56
C GLN A 187 6.68 6.38 -2.87
N MET A 188 7.08 5.26 -3.48
CA MET A 188 6.16 4.16 -3.78
C MET A 188 5.80 3.36 -2.52
N MET A 189 6.75 3.18 -1.61
CA MET A 189 6.50 2.57 -0.28
C MET A 189 5.47 3.37 0.53
N ALA A 190 5.57 4.69 0.47
CA ALA A 190 4.74 5.63 1.20
C ALA A 190 3.24 5.48 0.89
N MET A 191 2.88 4.92 -0.28
CA MET A 191 1.47 4.72 -0.64
C MET A 191 0.83 3.50 0.02
N LEU A 192 1.55 2.38 0.11
CA LEU A 192 0.96 1.08 0.48
C LEU A 192 1.38 0.57 1.85
N LEU A 193 2.66 0.75 2.23
CA LEU A 193 3.16 0.20 3.49
C LEU A 193 2.43 0.74 4.72
N PRO A 194 2.16 2.06 4.85
CA PRO A 194 1.54 2.58 6.06
C PRO A 194 0.19 1.93 6.36
N VAL A 195 -0.68 1.81 5.35
CA VAL A 195 -2.02 1.21 5.51
C VAL A 195 -1.90 -0.24 5.95
N LEU A 196 -1.05 -1.02 5.28
CA LEU A 196 -0.86 -2.43 5.60
C LEU A 196 -0.30 -2.62 7.00
N LEU A 197 0.77 -1.91 7.36
CA LEU A 197 1.40 -2.06 8.68
C LEU A 197 0.48 -1.62 9.81
N VAL A 198 -0.35 -0.59 9.61
CA VAL A 198 -1.35 -0.16 10.60
C VAL A 198 -2.45 -1.20 10.75
N ILE A 199 -2.93 -1.80 9.65
CA ILE A 199 -3.91 -2.91 9.72
C ILE A 199 -3.31 -4.09 10.48
N THR A 200 -2.09 -4.50 10.13
CA THR A 200 -1.41 -5.62 10.78
C THR A 200 -1.15 -5.34 12.25
N SER A 201 -0.76 -4.13 12.64
CA SER A 201 -0.55 -3.83 14.06
C SER A 201 -1.88 -3.78 14.82
N PHE A 202 -2.93 -3.21 14.23
CA PHE A 202 -4.24 -3.08 14.87
C PHE A 202 -4.93 -4.43 15.07
N LEU A 203 -4.82 -5.33 14.10
CA LEU A 203 -5.48 -6.65 14.11
C LEU A 203 -4.54 -7.80 14.45
N GLY A 204 -3.25 -7.54 14.70
CA GLY A 204 -2.23 -8.59 14.87
C GLY A 204 -2.48 -9.55 16.04
N GLY A 205 -3.21 -9.12 17.07
CA GLY A 205 -3.63 -9.94 18.20
C GLY A 205 -5.07 -10.45 18.13
N ALA A 206 -5.78 -10.24 17.02
CA ALA A 206 -7.23 -10.48 16.93
C ALA A 206 -7.60 -11.96 17.09
N SER A 207 -6.82 -12.88 16.50
CA SER A 207 -7.08 -14.32 16.61
C SER A 207 -7.08 -14.80 18.06
N LEU A 208 -6.10 -14.33 18.86
CA LEU A 208 -6.01 -14.66 20.29
C LEU A 208 -7.18 -14.05 21.06
N ILE A 209 -7.50 -12.76 20.85
CA ILE A 209 -8.59 -12.10 21.58
C ILE A 209 -9.94 -12.72 21.28
N LEU A 210 -10.22 -13.07 20.02
CA LEU A 210 -11.48 -13.69 19.63
C LEU A 210 -11.67 -15.04 20.30
N ASP A 211 -10.67 -15.92 20.27
CA ASP A 211 -10.77 -17.24 20.90
C ASP A 211 -10.76 -17.13 22.43
N ALA A 212 -9.84 -16.34 23.00
CA ALA A 212 -9.73 -16.18 24.45
C ALA A 212 -10.91 -15.42 25.08
N THR A 213 -11.66 -14.61 24.31
CA THR A 213 -12.79 -13.83 24.86
C THR A 213 -14.12 -14.37 24.40
N ALA A 214 -14.41 -14.30 23.11
CA ALA A 214 -15.71 -14.75 22.58
C ALA A 214 -15.78 -16.29 22.56
N GLY A 215 -14.68 -16.98 22.24
CA GLY A 215 -14.61 -18.44 22.26
C GLY A 215 -14.78 -19.02 23.68
N GLU A 216 -14.10 -18.47 24.68
CA GLU A 216 -14.31 -18.87 26.08
C GLU A 216 -15.74 -18.56 26.59
N ARG A 217 -16.37 -17.50 26.09
CA ARG A 217 -17.76 -17.18 26.40
C ARG A 217 -18.71 -18.21 25.82
N GLU A 218 -18.54 -18.55 24.54
CA GLU A 218 -19.36 -19.53 23.83
C GLU A 218 -19.21 -20.94 24.42
N ARG A 219 -18.03 -21.28 24.91
CA ARG A 219 -17.75 -22.56 25.59
C ARG A 219 -18.11 -22.56 27.09
N GLN A 220 -18.70 -21.47 27.59
CA GLN A 220 -19.07 -21.27 29.00
C GLN A 220 -17.89 -21.45 29.98
N SER A 221 -16.65 -21.30 29.52
CA SER A 221 -15.45 -21.41 30.36
C SER A 221 -15.06 -20.09 31.02
N LEU A 222 -15.63 -18.96 30.59
CA LEU A 222 -15.45 -17.67 31.25
C LEU A 222 -16.06 -17.60 32.65
N GLU A 223 -17.20 -18.24 32.89
CA GLU A 223 -17.91 -18.14 34.17
C GLU A 223 -17.08 -18.75 35.32
N PRO A 224 -16.50 -19.97 35.19
CA PRO A 224 -15.58 -20.51 36.18
C PRO A 224 -14.32 -19.65 36.39
N LEU A 225 -13.79 -19.03 35.33
CA LEU A 225 -12.61 -18.16 35.41
C LEU A 225 -12.90 -16.91 36.25
N LEU A 226 -14.09 -16.32 36.10
CA LEU A 226 -14.54 -15.14 36.83
C LEU A 226 -14.98 -15.45 38.27
N ALA A 227 -15.23 -16.72 38.60
CA ALA A 227 -15.48 -17.20 39.96
C ALA A 227 -14.19 -17.42 40.78
N THR A 228 -13.02 -17.40 40.14
CA THR A 228 -11.74 -17.45 40.85
C THR A 228 -11.52 -16.17 41.67
N PRO A 229 -10.75 -16.22 42.78
CA PRO A 229 -10.45 -15.03 43.60
C PRO A 229 -9.48 -14.04 42.93
N ALA A 230 -9.35 -14.11 41.59
CA ALA A 230 -8.48 -13.25 40.80
C ALA A 230 -9.21 -11.95 40.41
N PRO A 231 -8.55 -10.78 40.54
CA PRO A 231 -9.14 -9.52 40.09
C PRO A 231 -9.35 -9.51 38.57
N ARG A 232 -10.55 -9.14 38.13
CA ARG A 232 -10.95 -9.15 36.70
C ARG A 232 -10.05 -8.27 35.84
N SER A 233 -9.55 -7.16 36.39
CA SER A 233 -8.60 -6.28 35.70
C SER A 233 -7.28 -6.98 35.36
N ALA A 234 -6.78 -7.89 36.22
CA ALA A 234 -5.57 -8.66 35.93
C ALA A 234 -5.80 -9.71 34.86
N ILE A 235 -6.99 -10.34 34.84
CA ILE A 235 -7.36 -11.31 33.81
C ILE A 235 -7.40 -10.64 32.43
N VAL A 236 -8.14 -9.52 32.31
CA VAL A 236 -8.27 -8.76 31.06
C VAL A 236 -6.90 -8.26 30.58
N SER A 237 -6.10 -7.70 31.49
CA SER A 237 -4.77 -7.20 31.16
C SER A 237 -3.82 -8.32 30.72
N GLY A 238 -3.92 -9.52 31.32
CA GLY A 238 -3.15 -10.69 30.90
C GLY A 238 -3.49 -11.14 29.48
N LYS A 239 -4.79 -11.15 29.13
CA LYS A 239 -5.26 -11.48 27.76
C LYS A 239 -4.81 -10.46 26.73
N ILE A 240 -4.97 -9.17 27.03
CA ILE A 240 -4.52 -8.08 26.15
C ILE A 240 -3.00 -8.13 25.97
N ALA A 241 -2.23 -8.33 27.04
CA ALA A 241 -0.78 -8.44 26.95
C ALA A 241 -0.34 -9.65 26.11
N ALA A 242 -1.02 -10.79 26.20
CA ALA A 242 -0.72 -11.97 25.38
C ALA A 242 -0.99 -11.70 23.90
N ALA A 243 -2.11 -11.04 23.60
CA ALA A 243 -2.44 -10.60 22.25
C ALA A 243 -1.42 -9.58 21.71
N CYS A 244 -0.94 -8.65 22.54
CA CYS A 244 0.13 -7.73 22.15
C CYS A 244 1.45 -8.45 21.86
N VAL A 245 1.81 -9.50 22.62
CA VAL A 245 3.02 -10.29 22.30
C VAL A 245 2.87 -10.98 20.94
N ILE A 246 1.74 -11.63 20.68
CA ILE A 246 1.47 -12.28 19.40
C ILE A 246 1.45 -11.28 18.25
N GLY A 247 0.79 -10.13 18.43
CA GLY A 247 0.75 -9.08 17.42
C GLY A 247 2.12 -8.45 17.17
N MET A 248 2.97 -8.31 18.19
CA MET A 248 4.35 -7.84 18.03
C MET A 248 5.18 -8.82 17.22
N VAL A 249 5.07 -10.12 17.49
CA VAL A 249 5.74 -11.16 16.71
C VAL A 249 5.24 -11.16 15.27
N SER A 250 3.92 -11.09 15.07
CA SER A 250 3.31 -11.02 13.74
C SER A 250 3.84 -9.80 12.96
N LEU A 251 3.85 -8.63 13.58
CA LEU A 251 4.32 -7.39 12.98
C LEU A 251 5.83 -7.45 12.63
N LEU A 252 6.65 -8.01 13.53
CA LEU A 252 8.07 -8.23 13.26
C LEU A 252 8.26 -9.17 12.07
N LEU A 253 7.48 -10.26 11.99
CA LEU A 253 7.49 -11.18 10.87
C LEU A 253 7.03 -10.50 9.57
N THR A 254 6.04 -9.60 9.61
CA THR A 254 5.61 -8.81 8.44
C THR A 254 6.74 -7.93 7.93
N LEU A 255 7.39 -7.18 8.81
CA LEU A 255 8.50 -6.33 8.42
C LEU A 255 9.68 -7.15 7.88
N LEU A 256 9.96 -8.31 8.49
CA LEU A 256 11.03 -9.20 8.05
C LEU A 256 10.69 -9.83 6.69
N ALA A 257 9.43 -10.21 6.49
CA ALA A 257 8.92 -10.69 5.20
C ALA A 257 9.10 -9.64 4.11
N PHE A 258 8.70 -8.38 4.36
CA PHE A 258 8.94 -7.29 3.41
C PHE A 258 10.42 -7.12 3.08
N LYS A 259 11.29 -7.15 4.09
CA LYS A 259 12.73 -7.03 3.89
C LYS A 259 13.30 -8.20 3.08
N LEU A 260 12.98 -9.44 3.44
CA LEU A 260 13.44 -10.64 2.74
C LEU A 260 12.94 -10.65 1.30
N SER A 261 11.65 -10.39 1.09
CA SER A 261 11.09 -10.36 -0.25
C SER A 261 11.66 -9.22 -1.09
N ALA A 262 11.94 -8.04 -0.50
CA ALA A 262 12.62 -6.94 -1.18
C ALA A 262 14.06 -7.30 -1.59
N GLN A 263 14.80 -8.04 -0.76
CA GLN A 263 16.15 -8.50 -1.06
C GLN A 263 16.19 -9.59 -2.15
N LEU A 264 15.21 -10.50 -2.16
CA LEU A 264 15.11 -11.57 -3.14
C LEU A 264 14.57 -11.08 -4.50
N SER A 265 13.84 -9.97 -4.51
CA SER A 265 13.23 -9.45 -5.72
C SER A 265 14.26 -8.76 -6.61
N THR A 266 14.34 -9.21 -7.86
CA THR A 266 15.16 -8.61 -8.93
C THR A 266 14.51 -7.37 -9.55
N SER A 267 13.26 -7.07 -9.16
CA SER A 267 12.50 -5.93 -9.68
C SER A 267 13.01 -4.59 -9.11
N ASN A 268 12.83 -3.52 -9.88
CA ASN A 268 12.97 -2.14 -9.42
C ASN A 268 12.09 -1.88 -8.20
N LEU A 269 10.90 -2.47 -8.15
CA LEU A 269 10.01 -2.39 -7.00
C LEU A 269 10.70 -2.95 -5.75
N GLY A 270 11.21 -4.18 -5.82
CA GLY A 270 11.94 -4.83 -4.73
C GLY A 270 13.08 -3.99 -4.17
N ARG A 271 13.87 -3.39 -5.05
CA ARG A 271 14.98 -2.51 -4.65
C ARG A 271 14.53 -1.23 -3.97
N GLN A 272 13.42 -0.63 -4.41
CA GLN A 272 12.81 0.51 -3.74
C GLN A 272 12.20 0.13 -2.38
N LEU A 273 11.77 -1.13 -2.23
CA LEU A 273 11.17 -1.64 -1.00
C LEU A 273 12.19 -2.03 0.09
N ASN A 274 13.49 -1.98 -0.19
CA ASN A 274 14.52 -2.42 0.75
C ASN A 274 14.81 -1.36 1.82
N VAL A 275 14.31 -1.59 3.03
CA VAL A 275 14.45 -0.69 4.17
C VAL A 275 15.61 -1.12 5.08
N GLY A 276 16.39 -0.14 5.54
CA GLY A 276 17.43 -0.34 6.55
C GLY A 276 16.87 -0.88 7.87
N PHE A 277 17.74 -1.50 8.68
CA PHE A 277 17.33 -2.03 9.99
C PHE A 277 16.86 -0.94 10.97
N VAL A 278 17.46 0.25 10.94
CA VAL A 278 17.11 1.35 11.84
C VAL A 278 15.69 1.89 11.58
N PRO A 279 15.31 2.25 10.33
CA PRO A 279 13.93 2.62 10.03
C PRO A 279 12.93 1.50 10.35
N MET A 280 13.28 0.24 10.15
CA MET A 280 12.42 -0.91 10.49
C MET A 280 12.13 -0.98 11.99
N LEU A 281 13.12 -0.76 12.85
CA LEU A 281 12.92 -0.67 14.30
C LEU A 281 12.07 0.55 14.69
N GLN A 282 12.25 1.68 14.02
CA GLN A 282 11.39 2.86 14.23
C GLN A 282 9.94 2.58 13.83
N MET A 283 9.69 1.92 12.70
CA MET A 283 8.34 1.51 12.27
C MET A 283 7.71 0.56 13.30
N LEU A 284 8.47 -0.42 13.81
CA LEU A 284 8.02 -1.32 14.87
C LEU A 284 7.61 -0.53 16.12
N PHE A 285 8.44 0.41 16.56
CA PHE A 285 8.17 1.26 17.72
C PHE A 285 6.96 2.17 17.53
N ILE A 286 6.80 2.76 16.33
CA ILE A 286 5.62 3.54 15.96
C ILE A 286 4.36 2.70 16.10
N LEU A 287 4.36 1.44 15.73
CA LEU A 287 3.14 0.63 15.69
C LEU A 287 2.71 0.05 17.05
N VAL A 288 3.55 0.17 18.09
CA VAL A 288 3.25 -0.39 19.43
C VAL A 288 1.99 0.21 20.06
N PRO A 289 1.78 1.54 20.14
CA PRO A 289 0.55 2.09 20.71
C PRO A 289 -0.69 1.61 19.94
N MET A 290 -0.56 1.47 18.62
CA MET A 290 -1.64 1.02 17.75
C MET A 290 -2.06 -0.42 18.03
N LEU A 291 -1.09 -1.28 18.38
CA LEU A 291 -1.34 -2.64 18.82
C LEU A 291 -2.15 -2.67 20.12
N PHE A 292 -1.83 -1.82 21.10
CA PHE A 292 -2.61 -1.72 22.34
C PHE A 292 -4.03 -1.17 22.11
N VAL A 293 -4.17 -0.16 21.25
CA VAL A 293 -5.48 0.37 20.85
C VAL A 293 -6.33 -0.73 20.23
N GLY A 294 -5.76 -1.49 19.29
CA GLY A 294 -6.46 -2.58 18.61
C GLY A 294 -6.88 -3.72 19.51
N THR A 295 -5.95 -4.28 20.29
CA THR A 295 -6.25 -5.40 21.19
C THR A 295 -7.23 -5.02 22.28
N SER A 296 -7.15 -3.79 22.82
CA SER A 296 -8.10 -3.30 23.83
C SER A 296 -9.50 -3.09 23.27
N LEU A 297 -9.63 -2.48 22.09
CA LEU A 297 -10.92 -2.30 21.42
C LEU A 297 -11.54 -3.64 21.02
N LEU A 298 -10.73 -4.55 20.48
CA LEU A 298 -11.16 -5.91 20.14
C LEU A 298 -11.65 -6.66 21.38
N THR A 299 -10.96 -6.52 22.51
CA THR A 299 -11.36 -7.16 23.78
C THR A 299 -12.68 -6.58 24.26
N TYR A 300 -12.87 -5.26 24.18
CA TYR A 300 -14.12 -4.61 24.53
C TYR A 300 -15.30 -5.13 23.68
N LEU A 301 -15.11 -5.24 22.35
CA LEU A 301 -16.14 -5.71 21.43
C LEU A 301 -16.40 -7.21 21.56
N ALA A 302 -15.36 -8.03 21.67
CA ALA A 302 -15.48 -9.48 21.85
C ALA A 302 -16.16 -9.82 23.17
N ALA A 303 -15.93 -9.04 24.24
CA ALA A 303 -16.60 -9.21 25.52
C ALA A 303 -18.09 -8.84 25.46
N ALA A 304 -18.52 -8.03 24.46
CA ALA A 304 -19.91 -7.68 24.24
C ALA A 304 -20.66 -8.66 23.34
N ALA A 305 -19.95 -9.40 22.48
CA ALA A 305 -20.53 -10.34 21.55
C ALA A 305 -21.08 -11.59 22.26
N LYS A 306 -22.19 -12.13 21.75
CA LYS A 306 -22.82 -13.36 22.27
C LYS A 306 -22.20 -14.63 21.70
N SER A 307 -21.60 -14.56 20.52
CA SER A 307 -20.97 -15.70 19.84
C SER A 307 -19.66 -15.30 19.15
N MET A 308 -18.82 -16.29 18.84
CA MET A 308 -17.59 -16.08 18.08
C MET A 308 -17.88 -15.51 16.68
N LYS A 309 -19.02 -15.89 16.06
CA LYS A 309 -19.46 -15.35 14.76
C LYS A 309 -19.80 -13.85 14.84
N GLU A 310 -20.47 -13.41 15.90
CA GLU A 310 -20.80 -11.99 16.09
C GLU A 310 -19.53 -11.16 16.35
N ALA A 311 -18.62 -11.67 17.19
CA ALA A 311 -17.32 -11.04 17.43
C ALA A 311 -16.49 -10.93 16.13
N GLN A 312 -16.54 -11.96 15.28
CA GLN A 312 -15.88 -11.96 13.97
C GLN A 312 -16.54 -10.99 12.98
N ALA A 313 -17.86 -10.79 13.03
CA ALA A 313 -18.55 -9.80 12.20
C ALA A 313 -18.11 -8.36 12.52
N HIS A 314 -17.84 -8.06 13.80
CA HIS A 314 -17.26 -6.76 14.20
C HIS A 314 -15.86 -6.53 13.61
N MET A 315 -15.12 -7.59 13.31
CA MET A 315 -13.77 -7.51 12.75
C MET A 315 -13.76 -6.86 11.37
N THR A 316 -14.81 -7.03 10.57
CA THR A 316 -14.98 -6.36 9.28
C THR A 316 -15.03 -4.83 9.43
N TRP A 317 -15.76 -4.33 10.41
CA TRP A 317 -15.83 -2.88 10.69
C TRP A 317 -14.52 -2.34 11.24
N LEU A 318 -13.84 -3.13 12.07
CA LEU A 318 -12.52 -2.77 12.59
C LEU A 318 -11.46 -2.70 11.51
N LEU A 319 -11.52 -3.57 10.50
CA LEU A 319 -10.62 -3.51 9.34
C LEU A 319 -10.77 -2.20 8.55
N LEU A 320 -11.99 -1.65 8.48
CA LEU A 320 -12.25 -0.41 7.74
C LEU A 320 -11.69 0.83 8.45
N LEU A 321 -11.56 0.82 9.78
CA LEU A 321 -11.10 1.98 10.56
C LEU A 321 -9.70 2.49 10.14
N PRO A 322 -8.65 1.63 10.03
CA PRO A 322 -7.37 2.03 9.45
C PRO A 322 -7.43 2.46 7.98
N MET A 323 -8.33 1.85 7.21
CA MET A 323 -8.36 2.03 5.75
C MET A 323 -8.87 3.40 5.35
N LEU A 324 -9.90 3.91 6.02
CA LEU A 324 -10.51 5.22 5.71
C LEU A 324 -9.49 6.38 5.70
N PRO A 325 -8.72 6.64 6.77
CA PRO A 325 -7.72 7.71 6.76
C PRO A 325 -6.55 7.39 5.83
N GLY A 326 -6.21 6.11 5.64
CA GLY A 326 -5.22 5.69 4.65
C GLY A 326 -5.60 6.13 3.24
N TYR A 327 -6.78 5.75 2.76
CA TYR A 327 -7.28 6.13 1.45
C TYR A 327 -7.55 7.63 1.33
N ALA A 328 -8.04 8.28 2.40
CA ALA A 328 -8.23 9.73 2.41
C ALA A 328 -6.90 10.47 2.20
N LEU A 329 -5.81 10.03 2.84
CA LEU A 329 -4.48 10.61 2.65
C LEU A 329 -3.87 10.30 1.27
N MET A 330 -4.23 9.17 0.65
CA MET A 330 -3.83 8.85 -0.73
C MET A 330 -4.54 9.76 -1.74
N ALA A 331 -5.83 10.04 -1.53
CA ALA A 331 -6.61 10.94 -2.37
C ALA A 331 -6.25 12.42 -2.14
N TYR A 332 -6.04 12.81 -0.88
CA TYR A 332 -5.76 14.17 -0.45
C TYR A 332 -4.51 14.20 0.44
N PRO A 333 -3.30 14.37 -0.15
CA PRO A 333 -2.08 14.46 0.63
C PRO A 333 -2.10 15.73 1.49
N LEU A 334 -2.38 15.56 2.78
CA LEU A 334 -2.44 16.66 3.74
C LEU A 334 -1.04 17.12 4.13
N LYS A 335 -0.84 18.45 4.22
CA LYS A 335 0.36 19.01 4.85
C LYS A 335 0.40 18.56 6.30
N THR A 336 1.51 17.98 6.74
CA THR A 336 1.64 17.45 8.09
C THR A 336 1.50 18.56 9.14
N GLN A 337 0.51 18.43 10.03
CA GLN A 337 0.27 19.34 11.16
C GLN A 337 0.34 18.56 12.48
N LEU A 338 0.60 19.26 13.59
CA LEU A 338 0.80 18.63 14.90
C LEU A 338 -0.41 17.82 15.38
N TRP A 339 -1.64 18.28 15.10
CA TRP A 339 -2.85 17.58 15.51
C TRP A 339 -3.02 16.23 14.80
N HIS A 340 -2.40 16.03 13.62
CA HIS A 340 -2.47 14.74 12.94
C HIS A 340 -1.89 13.60 13.77
N PHE A 341 -0.93 13.90 14.65
CA PHE A 341 -0.27 12.92 15.50
C PHE A 341 -1.06 12.55 16.76
N ALA A 342 -2.14 13.28 17.05
CA ALA A 342 -3.04 12.96 18.15
C ALA A 342 -4.17 12.00 17.75
N VAL A 343 -4.48 11.89 16.45
CA VAL A 343 -5.60 11.11 15.95
C VAL A 343 -5.13 9.70 15.55
N PRO A 344 -5.67 8.62 16.14
CA PRO A 344 -5.33 7.25 15.76
C PRO A 344 -5.52 7.00 14.25
N PHE A 345 -4.77 6.04 13.71
CA PHE A 345 -4.66 5.70 12.27
C PHE A 345 -4.00 6.79 11.42
N LEU A 346 -4.38 8.06 11.59
CA LEU A 346 -3.78 9.21 10.92
C LEU A 346 -2.34 9.44 11.41
N ALA A 347 -2.15 9.38 12.73
CA ALA A 347 -0.86 9.56 13.38
C ALA A 347 0.15 8.49 12.95
N GLN A 348 -0.26 7.22 12.94
CA GLN A 348 0.58 6.12 12.50
C GLN A 348 0.94 6.26 11.01
N ASN A 349 -0.02 6.63 10.16
CA ASN A 349 0.24 6.90 8.75
C ASN A 349 1.33 7.96 8.58
N GLN A 350 1.16 9.12 9.23
CA GLN A 350 2.10 10.24 9.11
C GLN A 350 3.47 9.93 9.70
N MET A 351 3.54 9.22 10.84
CA MET A 351 4.81 8.80 11.44
C MET A 351 5.56 7.81 10.55
N LEU A 352 4.86 6.83 9.98
CA LEU A 352 5.47 5.87 9.04
C LEU A 352 5.94 6.57 7.76
N LEU A 353 5.17 7.51 7.22
CA LEU A 353 5.56 8.32 6.06
C LEU A 353 6.86 9.09 6.32
N LYS A 354 7.00 9.71 7.49
CA LYS A 354 8.24 10.40 7.87
C LYS A 354 9.44 9.46 7.92
N VAL A 355 9.28 8.26 8.49
CA VAL A 355 10.35 7.24 8.52
C VAL A 355 10.71 6.75 7.11
N ILE A 356 9.72 6.46 6.27
CA ILE A 356 9.93 6.00 4.89
C ILE A 356 10.67 7.06 4.06
N ARG A 357 10.33 8.34 4.24
CA ARG A 357 10.97 9.47 3.56
C ARG A 357 12.28 9.92 4.19
N HIS A 358 12.72 9.25 5.25
CA HIS A 358 13.93 9.61 6.01
C HIS A 358 13.89 11.04 6.56
N GLU A 359 12.69 11.53 6.88
CA GLU A 359 12.49 12.82 7.54
C GLU A 359 12.76 12.70 9.04
N THR A 360 13.38 13.72 9.62
CA THR A 360 13.58 13.79 11.07
C THR A 360 12.25 14.02 11.79
N ILE A 361 11.99 13.21 12.81
CA ILE A 361 10.81 13.36 13.67
C ILE A 361 11.22 14.15 14.92
N ASN A 362 10.59 15.30 15.13
CA ASN A 362 10.86 16.15 16.29
C ASN A 362 10.39 15.47 17.59
N LEU A 363 11.06 15.75 18.71
CA LEU A 363 10.70 15.22 20.03
C LEU A 363 9.27 15.59 20.44
N GLN A 364 8.81 16.80 20.07
CA GLN A 364 7.43 17.23 20.30
C GLN A 364 6.42 16.33 19.59
N THR A 365 6.73 15.92 18.36
CA THR A 365 5.88 14.99 17.58
C THR A 365 5.81 13.64 18.25
N TRP A 366 6.95 13.12 18.73
CA TRP A 366 6.99 11.88 19.50
C TRP A 366 6.17 11.96 20.79
N ALA A 367 6.28 13.06 21.53
CA ALA A 367 5.54 13.25 22.77
C ALA A 367 4.03 13.25 22.53
N VAL A 368 3.54 14.06 21.58
CA VAL A 368 2.11 14.10 21.21
C VAL A 368 1.64 12.73 20.74
N TYR A 369 2.43 12.06 19.89
CA TYR A 369 2.12 10.74 19.35
C TYR A 369 1.94 9.68 20.44
N LEU A 370 2.93 9.54 21.32
CA LEU A 370 2.91 8.51 22.35
C LEU A 370 1.87 8.80 23.42
N LEU A 371 1.73 10.06 23.86
CA LEU A 371 0.74 10.45 24.85
C LEU A 371 -0.69 10.23 24.35
N ALA A 372 -1.00 10.64 23.11
CA ALA A 372 -2.32 10.42 22.54
C ALA A 372 -2.57 8.93 22.26
N GLY A 373 -1.60 8.21 21.68
CA GLY A 373 -1.72 6.79 21.37
C GLY A 373 -1.93 5.92 22.62
N PHE A 374 -1.08 6.06 23.63
CA PHE A 374 -1.24 5.35 24.90
C PHE A 374 -2.43 5.86 25.72
N GLY A 375 -2.78 7.15 25.61
CA GLY A 375 -3.98 7.71 26.23
C GLY A 375 -5.26 7.05 25.71
N VAL A 376 -5.40 6.94 24.38
CA VAL A 376 -6.52 6.22 23.76
C VAL A 376 -6.50 4.73 24.14
N ALA A 377 -5.34 4.09 24.13
CA ALA A 377 -5.21 2.70 24.56
C ALA A 377 -5.66 2.50 26.02
N ALA A 378 -5.27 3.39 26.94
CA ALA A 378 -5.65 3.34 28.34
C ALA A 378 -7.15 3.55 28.54
N LEU A 379 -7.77 4.47 27.80
CA LEU A 379 -9.22 4.68 27.82
C LEU A 379 -9.99 3.44 27.34
N LEU A 380 -9.54 2.82 26.25
CA LEU A 380 -10.14 1.60 25.71
C LEU A 380 -9.93 0.39 26.63
N TRP A 381 -8.74 0.26 27.21
CA TRP A 381 -8.46 -0.76 28.23
C TRP A 381 -9.37 -0.59 29.44
N TYR A 382 -9.54 0.64 29.94
CA TYR A 382 -10.44 0.93 31.06
C TYR A 382 -11.89 0.57 30.71
N ALA A 383 -12.35 0.89 29.50
CA ALA A 383 -13.67 0.49 29.02
C ALA A 383 -13.83 -1.04 28.96
N ALA A 384 -12.81 -1.76 28.48
CA ALA A 384 -12.79 -3.23 28.45
C ALA A 384 -12.86 -3.83 29.87
N VAL A 385 -12.07 -3.31 30.81
CA VAL A 385 -12.09 -3.76 32.21
C VAL A 385 -13.45 -3.49 32.84
N ARG A 386 -14.05 -2.30 32.63
CA ARG A 386 -15.37 -1.96 33.17
C ARG A 386 -16.46 -2.87 32.60
N ARG A 387 -16.35 -3.28 31.33
CA ARG A 387 -17.26 -4.23 30.70
C ARG A 387 -17.21 -5.59 31.38
N TYR A 388 -16.02 -6.10 31.70
CA TYR A 388 -15.83 -7.35 32.45
C TYR A 388 -16.40 -7.31 33.88
N HIS A 389 -16.61 -6.13 34.46
CA HIS A 389 -17.27 -6.00 35.76
C HIS A 389 -18.79 -6.09 35.67
N GLN A 390 -19.40 -5.90 34.49
CA GLN A 390 -20.86 -5.98 34.34
C GLN A 390 -21.34 -7.41 34.48
N GLU A 391 -22.34 -7.63 35.34
CA GLU A 391 -22.91 -8.95 35.66
C GLU A 391 -23.54 -9.64 34.44
N ARG A 392 -23.99 -8.88 33.44
CA ARG A 392 -24.48 -9.41 32.15
C ARG A 392 -23.42 -10.20 31.37
N LEU A 393 -22.15 -10.10 31.74
CA LEU A 393 -21.09 -10.94 31.16
C LEU A 393 -21.14 -12.38 31.69
N ALA A 394 -21.68 -12.60 32.89
CA ALA A 394 -21.74 -13.90 33.57
C ALA A 394 -23.08 -14.64 33.40
N ILE A 395 -24.08 -14.00 32.78
CA ILE A 395 -25.38 -14.62 32.51
C ILE A 395 -25.42 -14.88 31.01
N SER A 396 -24.91 -16.04 30.59
CA SER A 396 -25.13 -16.56 29.24
C SER A 396 -26.54 -17.16 29.15
N GLY A 397 -27.56 -16.29 29.15
CA GLY A 397 -28.97 -16.62 28.93
C GLY A 397 -29.53 -15.86 27.74
#